data_AF-A0A9E5LYY8-F1
#
_entry.id   AF-A0A9E5LYY8-F1
#
_cell.length_a   1.000
_cell.length_b   1.000
_cell.length_c   1.000
_cell.angle_alpha   90.00
_cell.angle_beta   90.00
_cell.angle_gamma   90.00
#
_symmetry.space_group_name_H-M   'P 1'
#
loop_
_entity.id
_entity.type
_entity.pdbx_description
1 polymer ?
#
loop_
_entity_poly.entity_id
_entity_poly.type
_entity_poly.pdbx_seq_one_letter_code
_entity_poly.pdbx_strand_id
1 'polypeptide(L)'
;MSAAIFFRTVLFLLILFVVIYIGTENTQTVDFHFSLLLAKPARTSASLVYFAVFAVGVVGGTLLNAWAAKGDGRGKSEAVGGRSKKKK
;
A
#
# COMPACT_ATOMS: atom_id res chain seq x y z
N MET A 1 4.77 -14.36 -11.89
CA MET A 1 3.87 -13.49 -11.10
C MET A 1 2.44 -13.67 -11.59
N SER A 2 1.44 -13.66 -10.72
CA SER A 2 0.04 -13.64 -11.17
C SER A 2 -0.29 -12.27 -11.79
N ALA A 3 -1.23 -12.23 -12.74
CA ALA A 3 -1.65 -10.98 -13.37
C ALA A 3 -2.12 -9.94 -12.34
N ALA A 4 -2.83 -10.38 -11.30
CA ALA A 4 -3.26 -9.51 -10.20
C ALA A 4 -2.09 -8.87 -9.44
N ILE A 5 -1.01 -9.62 -9.18
CA ILE A 5 0.19 -9.08 -8.53
C ILE A 5 0.88 -8.08 -9.46
N PHE A 6 0.97 -8.39 -10.76
CA PHE A 6 1.56 -7.48 -11.74
C PHE A 6 0.82 -6.13 -11.79
N PHE A 7 -0.51 -6.12 -11.90
CA PHE A 7 -1.29 -4.88 -11.91
C PHE A 7 -1.13 -4.07 -10.61
N ARG A 8 -1.09 -4.73 -9.45
CA ARG A 8 -0.83 -4.05 -8.17
C ARG A 8 0.55 -3.41 -8.14
N THR A 9 1.57 -4.10 -8.65
CA THR A 9 2.94 -3.58 -8.75
C THR A 9 3.02 -2.40 -9.70
N VAL A 10 2.39 -2.48 -10.87
CA VAL A 10 2.35 -1.36 -11.83
C VAL A 10 1.62 -0.15 -11.24
N LEU A 11 0.49 -0.36 -10.57
CA LEU A 11 -0.23 0.71 -9.89
C LEU A 11 0.62 1.37 -8.80
N PHE A 12 1.31 0.56 -7.99
CA PHE A 12 2.25 1.06 -6.99
C PHE A 12 3.38 1.87 -7.61
N LEU A 13 3.98 1.39 -8.71
CA LEU A 13 5.02 2.09 -9.45
C LEU A 13 4.52 3.42 -10.02
N LEU A 14 3.29 3.48 -10.55
CA LEU A 14 2.68 4.72 -11.03
C LEU A 14 2.50 5.74 -9.89
N ILE A 15 2.00 5.30 -8.73
CA ILE A 15 1.86 6.18 -7.56
C ILE A 15 3.23 6.67 -7.09
N LEU A 16 4.22 5.76 -7.01
CA LEU A 16 5.59 6.11 -6.63
C LEU A 16 6.20 7.11 -7.61
N PHE A 17 6.00 6.92 -8.91
CA PHE A 17 6.46 7.84 -9.95
C PHE A 17 5.86 9.23 -9.74
N VAL A 18 4.55 9.34 -9.47
CA VAL A 18 3.89 10.61 -9.19
C VAL A 18 4.49 11.30 -7.97
N VAL A 19 4.73 10.57 -6.87
CA VAL A 19 5.33 11.13 -5.65
C VAL A 19 6.75 11.65 -5.92
N ILE A 20 7.57 10.90 -6.66
CA ILE A 20 8.93 11.31 -7.02
C ILE A 20 8.88 12.55 -7.93
N TYR A 21 8.04 12.54 -8.96
CA TYR A 21 7.91 13.64 -9.91
C TYR A 21 7.47 14.94 -9.23
N ILE A 22 6.47 14.88 -8.33
CA ILE A 22 6.07 16.04 -7.52
C ILE A 22 7.25 16.48 -6.65
N GLY A 23 8.00 15.54 -6.07
CA GLY A 23 9.15 15.83 -5.22
C GLY A 23 10.33 16.47 -5.95
N THR A 24 10.56 16.13 -7.22
CA THR A 24 11.63 16.74 -8.04
C THR A 24 11.26 18.14 -8.52
N GLU A 25 9.99 18.37 -8.86
CA GLU A 25 9.52 19.67 -9.38
C GLU A 25 9.13 20.66 -8.26
N ASN A 26 8.80 20.19 -7.06
CA ASN A 26 8.36 21.03 -5.94
C ASN A 26 9.37 21.00 -4.79
N THR A 27 10.54 21.59 -5.02
CA THR A 27 11.64 21.70 -4.04
C THR A 27 11.49 22.87 -3.06
N GLN A 28 10.45 23.67 -3.22
CA GLN A 28 10.14 24.81 -2.35
C GLN A 28 10.03 24.39 -0.88
N THR A 29 10.57 25.23 -0.01
CA THR A 29 10.45 25.09 1.44
C THR A 29 9.06 25.53 1.90
N VAL A 30 8.38 24.67 2.65
CA VAL A 30 7.05 24.92 3.21
C VAL A 30 7.10 24.87 4.73
N ASP A 31 6.19 25.61 5.37
CA ASP A 31 5.90 25.43 6.79
C ASP A 31 4.95 24.24 6.94
N PHE A 32 5.48 23.10 7.37
CA PHE A 32 4.67 21.94 7.66
C PHE A 32 4.13 22.03 9.09
N HIS A 33 2.81 22.17 9.21
CA HIS A 33 2.12 22.20 10.49
C HIS A 33 1.58 20.82 10.83
N PHE A 34 2.11 20.21 11.88
CA PHE A 34 1.65 18.91 12.36
C PHE A 34 1.48 18.90 13.87
N SER A 35 0.46 19.62 14.34
CA SER A 35 0.21 19.86 15.77
C SER A 35 0.02 18.59 16.62
N LEU A 36 -0.22 17.44 15.99
CA LEU A 36 -0.32 16.14 16.67
C LEU A 36 1.02 15.66 17.26
N LEU A 37 2.15 15.93 16.59
CA LEU A 37 3.49 15.50 17.06
C LEU A 37 4.52 16.64 17.13
N LEU A 38 4.27 17.77 16.47
CA LEU A 38 5.19 18.90 16.39
C LEU A 38 4.62 20.10 17.14
N ALA A 39 5.37 20.60 18.13
CA ALA A 39 5.04 21.82 18.87
C ALA A 39 5.27 23.11 18.06
N LYS A 40 6.08 23.05 16.99
CA LYS A 40 6.40 24.19 16.12
C LYS A 40 6.36 23.74 14.64
N PRO A 41 6.06 24.64 13.70
CA PRO A 41 6.06 24.31 12.28
C PRO A 41 7.45 23.83 11.84
N ALA A 42 7.49 22.74 11.08
CA ALA A 42 8.73 22.27 10.48
C ALA A 42 8.96 22.97 9.13
N ARG A 43 10.03 23.76 9.06
CA ARG A 43 10.55 24.33 7.80
C ARG A 43 11.31 23.26 7.04
N THR A 44 10.66 22.65 6.05
CA THR A 44 11.26 21.57 5.25
C THR A 44 10.83 21.68 3.79
N SER A 45 11.49 20.97 2.87
CA SER A 45 11.04 20.90 1.48
C SER A 45 9.67 20.20 1.40
N ALA A 46 8.80 20.68 0.51
CA ALA A 46 7.50 20.05 0.27
C ALA A 46 7.65 18.60 -0.19
N SER A 47 8.70 18.30 -0.95
CA SER A 47 9.08 16.96 -1.38
C SER A 47 9.24 15.97 -0.23
N LEU A 48 9.86 16.39 0.89
CA LEU A 48 10.02 15.54 2.08
C LEU A 48 8.67 15.24 2.74
N VAL A 49 7.75 16.21 2.76
CA VAL A 49 6.42 16.03 3.34
C VAL A 49 5.61 15.02 2.52
N TYR A 50 5.56 15.17 1.19
CA TYR A 50 4.85 14.25 0.32
C TYR A 50 5.43 12.83 0.38
N PHE A 51 6.76 12.72 0.43
CA PHE A 51 7.44 11.45 0.59
C PHE A 51 7.11 10.81 1.95
N ALA A 52 7.12 11.56 3.04
CA ALA A 52 6.82 11.04 4.38
C ALA A 52 5.38 10.51 4.46
N VAL A 53 4.40 11.25 3.92
CA VAL A 53 3.00 10.80 3.87
C VAL A 53 2.85 9.53 3.04
N PHE A 54 3.50 9.47 1.87
CA PHE A 54 3.54 8.26 1.05
C PHE A 54 4.15 7.08 1.82
N ALA A 55 5.32 7.28 2.46
CA ALA A 55 6.02 6.23 3.18
C ALA A 55 5.16 5.64 4.33
N VAL A 56 4.45 6.48 5.08
CA VAL A 56 3.50 6.03 6.11
C VAL A 56 2.41 5.16 5.49
N GLY A 57 1.87 5.56 4.34
CA GLY A 57 0.88 4.76 3.61
C GLY A 57 1.43 3.42 3.13
N VAL A 58 2.66 3.38 2.60
CA VAL A 58 3.33 2.12 2.18
C VAL A 58 3.56 1.21 3.38
N VAL A 59 4.07 1.72 4.49
CA VAL A 59 4.30 0.94 5.71
C VAL A 59 2.97 0.40 6.24
N GLY A 60 1.94 1.25 6.38
CA GLY A 60 0.62 0.82 6.82
C GLY A 60 0.00 -0.24 5.90
N GLY A 61 0.04 -0.03 4.59
CA GLY A 61 -0.48 -0.96 3.60
C GLY A 61 0.26 -2.30 3.58
N THR A 62 1.59 -2.29 3.71
CA THR A 62 2.40 -3.53 3.78
C THR A 62 2.16 -4.28 5.08
N LEU A 63 2.03 -3.59 6.22
CA LEU A 63 1.66 -4.21 7.50
C LEU A 63 0.27 -4.86 7.42
N LEU A 64 -0.73 -4.16 6.86
CA LEU A 64 -2.08 -4.70 6.70
C LEU A 64 -2.10 -5.92 5.77
N ASN A 65 -1.36 -5.90 4.66
CA ASN A 65 -1.25 -7.07 3.77
C ASN A 65 -0.53 -8.24 4.44
N ALA A 66 0.55 -7.98 5.18
CA ALA A 66 1.28 -9.01 5.92
C ALA A 66 0.42 -9.61 7.05
N TRP A 67 -0.41 -8.80 7.71
CA TRP A 67 -1.35 -9.26 8.73
C TRP A 67 -2.53 -10.03 8.14
N ALA A 68 -3.10 -9.57 7.03
CA ALA A 68 -4.17 -10.26 6.30
C ALA A 68 -3.73 -11.64 5.80
N ALA A 69 -2.47 -11.80 5.37
CA ALA A 69 -1.93 -13.09 4.96
C ALA A 69 -1.87 -14.14 6.09
N LYS A 70 -1.92 -13.72 7.37
CA LYS A 70 -1.96 -14.62 8.53
C LYS A 70 -3.39 -15.04 8.91
N GLY A 71 -4.41 -14.36 8.37
CA GLY A 71 -5.83 -14.65 8.62
C GLY A 71 -6.47 -15.64 7.65
N ASP A 72 -5.88 -15.87 6.47
CA ASP A 72 -6.48 -16.67 5.38
C ASP A 72 -6.23 -18.20 5.52
N GLY A 73 -6.16 -18.67 6.76
CA GLY A 73 -6.08 -20.10 7.12
C GLY A 73 -7.45 -20.81 7.20
N ARG A 74 -8.54 -20.18 6.75
CA ARG A 74 -9.87 -20.80 6.70
C ARG A 74 -10.50 -20.59 5.33
N GLY A 75 -10.45 -21.60 4.48
CA GLY A 75 -11.31 -21.62 3.30
C GLY A 75 -10.84 -22.38 2.07
N LYS A 76 -9.77 -23.19 2.13
CA LYS A 76 -9.62 -24.29 1.16
C LYS A 76 -10.16 -25.58 1.77
N SER A 77 -11.49 -25.65 1.90
CA SER A 77 -12.15 -26.95 1.84
C SER A 77 -12.23 -27.33 0.38
N GLU A 78 -11.21 -28.05 -0.09
CA GLU A 78 -11.36 -28.97 -1.20
C GLU A 78 -12.55 -29.89 -0.90
N ALA A 79 -13.69 -29.63 -1.53
CA ALA A 79 -14.70 -30.65 -1.76
C ALA A 79 -14.51 -31.18 -3.18
N VAL A 80 -13.39 -31.87 -3.40
CA VAL A 80 -13.26 -32.86 -4.47
C VAL A 80 -13.33 -34.23 -3.80
N GLY A 81 -14.43 -34.95 -4.04
CA GLY A 81 -14.49 -36.40 -3.83
C GLY A 81 -15.81 -36.89 -3.25
N GLY A 82 -16.71 -37.39 -4.11
CA GLY A 82 -17.93 -38.04 -3.61
C GLY A 82 -18.98 -38.49 -4.64
N ARG A 83 -18.56 -39.11 -5.75
CA ARG A 83 -19.29 -40.13 -6.54
C ARG A 83 -20.77 -40.40 -6.18
N SER A 84 -21.72 -40.07 -7.07
CA SER A 84 -22.92 -40.90 -7.25
C SER A 84 -23.49 -40.81 -8.67
N LYS A 85 -23.01 -41.70 -9.54
CA LYS A 85 -23.81 -42.27 -10.63
C LYS A 85 -24.66 -43.39 -10.03
N LYS A 86 -26.00 -43.28 -10.08
CA LYS A 86 -26.94 -44.41 -10.24
C LYS A 86 -28.34 -43.84 -10.52
N LYS A 87 -28.79 -43.81 -11.78
CA LYS A 87 -29.73 -44.80 -12.36
C LYS A 87 -30.79 -45.27 -11.36
N LYS A 88 -32.01 -44.75 -11.48
CA LYS A 88 -33.22 -45.53 -11.76
C LYS A 88 -34.24 -44.64 -12.45
#